data_AF-A0A7W6H8I8-F1
#
_entry.id   AF-A0A7W6H8I8-F1
#
_cell.length_a   1.000
_cell.length_b   1.000
_cell.length_c   1.000
_cell.angle_alpha   90.00
_cell.angle_beta   90.00
_cell.angle_gamma   90.00
#
_symmetry.space_group_name_H-M   'P 1'
#
loop_
_entity.id
_entity.type
_entity.pdbx_description
1 polymer ?
#
loop_
_entity_poly.entity_id
_entity_poly.type
_entity_poly.pdbx_seq_one_letter_code
_entity_poly.pdbx_strand_id
1 'polypeptide(L)'
;MPVTLRLAVRDWDYLTPLALGDVRSSRLDLRVERVGTLVSHLGRTPDFDAAEISFSRYAQLRFEGDESVVGLPNFVMRGFRHRCVITTADSALRSLAELAGKRIGVTGWRDSGNTWTRAALRREGVGVEDARWYAGRLTEAHPVVDRLDGFGRPGRIEAAPGERPMMELLAEGGLDAVFTPFMPDGFFARDSGFRQVVTDFRHAETRYFAEVGYVPGMHLLGVKAEMLAEHPWIADELSEIVDESQRVWLAKRRKYADTTPWILDELARVSRDLPANWNRSGLSANAPMIADFAAELHAQGILPRLLSVAELFPLGDRMASPGTQAA
;
A
#
# COMPACT_ATOMS: atom_id res chain seq x y z
N MET A 1 -34.40 -4.95 -6.27
CA MET A 1 -33.85 -4.86 -4.90
C MET A 1 -32.36 -4.58 -5.04
N PRO A 2 -31.73 -3.83 -4.11
CA PRO A 2 -30.29 -3.60 -4.17
C PRO A 2 -29.53 -4.92 -4.05
N VAL A 3 -28.39 -5.03 -4.73
CA VAL A 3 -27.47 -6.17 -4.59
C VAL A 3 -26.66 -5.96 -3.32
N THR A 4 -26.59 -6.96 -2.44
CA THR A 4 -25.73 -6.90 -1.26
C THR A 4 -24.29 -7.23 -1.65
N LEU A 5 -23.34 -6.42 -1.18
CA LEU A 5 -21.91 -6.63 -1.39
C LEU A 5 -21.17 -6.53 -0.06
N ARG A 6 -20.59 -7.64 0.41
CA ARG A 6 -19.76 -7.67 1.63
C ARG A 6 -18.33 -7.31 1.28
N LEU A 7 -17.88 -6.17 1.79
CA LEU A 7 -16.58 -5.57 1.50
C LEU A 7 -15.68 -5.62 2.74
N ALA A 8 -14.62 -6.45 2.69
CA ALA A 8 -13.59 -6.49 3.73
C ALA A 8 -12.48 -5.46 3.49
N VAL A 9 -12.24 -4.57 4.43
CA VAL A 9 -11.22 -3.51 4.34
C VAL A 9 -10.53 -3.31 5.69
N ARG A 10 -9.32 -2.77 5.69
CA ARG A 10 -8.73 -2.25 6.93
C ARG A 10 -9.45 -0.99 7.39
N ASP A 11 -9.15 -0.56 8.61
CA ASP A 11 -9.80 0.57 9.27
C ASP A 11 -9.33 1.93 8.71
N TRP A 12 -9.62 2.17 7.43
CA TRP A 12 -9.38 3.44 6.76
C TRP A 12 -10.48 4.42 7.12
N ASP A 13 -10.10 5.52 7.77
CA ASP A 13 -11.03 6.52 8.27
C ASP A 13 -11.88 7.18 7.16
N TYR A 14 -11.34 7.29 5.94
CA TYR A 14 -12.07 7.81 4.79
C TYR A 14 -13.19 6.88 4.27
N LEU A 15 -13.32 5.66 4.81
CA LEU A 15 -14.48 4.79 4.60
C LEU A 15 -15.58 4.99 5.65
N THR A 16 -15.37 5.82 6.67
CA THR A 16 -16.38 6.15 7.69
C THR A 16 -17.70 6.67 7.10
N PRO A 17 -17.71 7.55 6.08
CA PRO A 17 -18.97 7.96 5.44
C PRO A 17 -19.79 6.79 4.84
N LEU A 18 -19.14 5.74 4.30
CA LEU A 18 -19.82 4.52 3.86
C LEU A 18 -20.31 3.72 5.06
N ALA A 19 -19.46 3.51 6.07
CA ALA A 19 -19.79 2.70 7.24
C ALA A 19 -20.97 3.26 8.06
N LEU A 20 -21.10 4.58 8.14
CA LEU A 20 -22.22 5.25 8.81
C LEU A 20 -23.41 5.51 7.88
N GLY A 21 -23.22 5.33 6.57
CA GLY A 21 -24.26 5.53 5.55
C GLY A 21 -24.55 7.00 5.23
N ASP A 22 -23.57 7.89 5.42
CA ASP A 22 -23.60 9.24 4.86
C ASP A 22 -23.48 9.22 3.32
N VAL A 23 -22.77 8.21 2.80
CA VAL A 23 -22.66 7.91 1.37
C VAL A 23 -23.27 6.53 1.14
N ARG A 24 -24.20 6.44 0.19
CA ARG A 24 -24.96 5.21 -0.13
C ARG A 24 -25.23 5.12 -1.61
N SER A 25 -25.33 3.89 -2.11
CA SER A 25 -25.90 3.60 -3.42
C SER A 25 -27.38 3.20 -3.29
N SER A 26 -28.20 3.58 -4.27
CA SER A 26 -29.57 3.07 -4.39
C SER A 26 -29.63 1.65 -4.98
N ARG A 27 -28.52 1.18 -5.56
CA ARG A 27 -28.39 -0.09 -6.29
C ARG A 27 -27.58 -1.13 -5.51
N LEU A 28 -26.68 -0.68 -4.64
CA LEU A 28 -25.79 -1.52 -3.83
C LEU A 28 -26.08 -1.36 -2.33
N ASP A 29 -26.37 -2.47 -1.65
CA ASP A 29 -26.35 -2.58 -0.20
C ASP A 29 -24.93 -2.98 0.25
N LEU A 30 -24.06 -1.98 0.41
CA LEU A 30 -22.66 -2.18 0.75
C LEU A 30 -22.50 -2.47 2.26
N ARG A 31 -22.01 -3.67 2.60
CA ARG A 31 -21.70 -4.09 3.97
C ARG A 31 -20.19 -4.03 4.19
N VAL A 32 -19.72 -2.93 4.77
CA VAL A 32 -18.29 -2.72 5.05
C VAL A 32 -17.91 -3.44 6.35
N GLU A 33 -16.96 -4.37 6.27
CA GLU A 33 -16.40 -5.09 7.41
C GLU A 33 -14.93 -4.74 7.62
N ARG A 34 -14.58 -4.39 8.86
CA ARG A 34 -13.21 -4.05 9.24
C ARG A 34 -12.44 -5.31 9.59
N VAL A 35 -11.29 -5.50 8.92
CA VAL A 35 -10.38 -6.63 9.16
C VAL A 35 -9.02 -6.17 9.66
N GLY A 36 -8.44 -6.90 10.62
CA GLY A 36 -7.08 -6.60 11.14
C GLY A 36 -5.96 -7.02 10.17
N THR A 37 -6.22 -8.03 9.35
CA THR A 37 -5.31 -8.53 8.32
C THR A 37 -6.08 -8.69 7.01
N LEU A 38 -5.41 -8.53 5.87
CA LEU A 38 -6.04 -8.72 4.57
C LEU A 38 -6.57 -10.15 4.42
N VAL A 39 -7.67 -10.28 3.68
CA VAL A 39 -8.18 -11.58 3.24
C VAL A 39 -7.08 -12.31 2.46
N SER A 40 -6.77 -13.55 2.84
CA SER A 40 -5.68 -14.32 2.23
C SER A 40 -5.90 -14.57 0.74
N HIS A 41 -7.12 -14.93 0.36
CA HIS A 41 -7.54 -15.14 -1.03
C HIS A 41 -9.04 -14.88 -1.22
N LEU A 42 -9.41 -13.72 -1.77
CA LEU A 42 -10.81 -13.31 -1.94
C LEU A 42 -11.65 -14.32 -2.74
N GLY A 43 -11.13 -14.86 -3.85
CA GLY A 43 -11.87 -15.83 -4.68
C GLY A 43 -12.17 -17.18 -4.01
N ARG A 44 -11.63 -17.46 -2.81
CA ARG A 44 -11.81 -18.75 -2.10
C ARG A 44 -12.61 -18.63 -0.81
N THR A 45 -12.73 -17.43 -0.24
CA THR A 45 -13.52 -17.23 0.99
C THR A 45 -15.02 -17.09 0.66
N PRO A 46 -15.92 -17.69 1.46
CA PRO A 46 -17.35 -17.47 1.34
C PRO A 46 -17.84 -16.18 2.04
N ASP A 47 -16.98 -15.54 2.84
CA ASP A 47 -17.36 -14.49 3.79
C ASP A 47 -17.52 -13.13 3.13
N PHE A 48 -16.83 -12.91 2.02
CA PHE A 48 -16.75 -11.62 1.34
C PHE A 48 -16.95 -11.73 -0.17
N ASP A 49 -17.47 -10.65 -0.76
CA ASP A 49 -17.73 -10.53 -2.19
C ASP A 49 -16.72 -9.56 -2.84
N ALA A 50 -16.23 -8.62 -2.05
CA ALA A 50 -15.14 -7.71 -2.38
C ALA A 50 -14.18 -7.56 -1.19
N ALA A 51 -12.92 -7.21 -1.45
CA ALA A 51 -11.94 -6.97 -0.39
C ALA A 51 -10.84 -6.00 -0.81
N GLU A 52 -10.22 -5.34 0.16
CA GLU A 52 -8.88 -4.78 0.01
C GLU A 52 -7.86 -5.91 -0.21
N ILE A 53 -7.07 -5.80 -1.28
CA ILE A 53 -6.04 -6.78 -1.65
C ILE A 53 -4.69 -6.12 -1.87
N SER A 54 -3.62 -6.82 -1.51
CA SER A 54 -2.24 -6.40 -1.80
C SER A 54 -2.00 -6.40 -3.31
N PHE A 55 -1.50 -5.28 -3.86
CA PHE A 55 -1.21 -5.17 -5.29
C PHE A 55 -0.16 -6.20 -5.77
N SER A 56 0.88 -6.46 -4.98
CA SER A 56 1.86 -7.50 -5.30
C SER A 56 1.23 -8.90 -5.33
N ARG A 57 0.34 -9.20 -4.37
CA ARG A 57 -0.39 -10.49 -4.36
C ARG A 57 -1.37 -10.57 -5.53
N TYR A 58 -2.04 -9.48 -5.87
CA TYR A 58 -2.90 -9.41 -7.06
C TYR A 58 -2.11 -9.66 -8.34
N ALA A 59 -0.96 -9.01 -8.52
CA ALA A 59 -0.10 -9.24 -9.67
C ALA A 59 0.37 -10.70 -9.77
N GLN A 60 0.67 -11.35 -8.64
CA GLN A 60 0.97 -12.78 -8.59
C GLN A 60 -0.22 -13.64 -9.05
N LEU A 61 -1.44 -13.36 -8.57
CA LEU A 61 -2.65 -14.06 -9.03
C LEU A 61 -2.82 -13.94 -10.55
N ARG A 62 -2.65 -12.71 -11.09
CA ARG A 62 -2.71 -12.47 -12.54
C ARG A 62 -1.60 -13.21 -13.30
N PHE A 63 -0.39 -13.28 -12.76
CA PHE A 63 0.71 -14.04 -13.34
C PHE A 63 0.41 -15.55 -13.38
N GLU A 64 -0.20 -16.09 -12.32
CA GLU A 64 -0.59 -17.50 -12.19
C GLU A 64 -1.81 -17.89 -13.03
N GLY A 65 -2.46 -16.93 -13.70
CA GLY A 65 -3.68 -17.15 -14.46
C GLY A 65 -4.93 -17.30 -13.59
N ASP A 66 -4.88 -16.84 -12.34
CA ASP A 66 -6.07 -16.80 -11.48
C ASP A 66 -6.99 -15.64 -11.90
N GLU A 67 -8.18 -16.01 -12.36
CA GLU A 67 -9.23 -15.09 -12.80
C GLU A 67 -10.41 -15.02 -11.82
N SER A 68 -10.30 -15.63 -10.63
CA SER A 68 -11.37 -15.61 -9.62
C SER A 68 -11.59 -14.24 -8.99
N VAL A 69 -10.60 -13.34 -9.09
CA VAL A 69 -10.62 -11.98 -8.55
C VAL A 69 -10.29 -10.98 -9.64
N VAL A 70 -11.15 -9.97 -9.79
CA VAL A 70 -10.93 -8.81 -10.64
C VAL A 70 -10.52 -7.64 -9.77
N GLY A 71 -9.35 -7.05 -10.05
CA GLY A 71 -8.84 -5.86 -9.39
C GLY A 71 -9.46 -4.61 -9.98
N LEU A 72 -9.96 -3.74 -9.12
CA LEU A 72 -10.39 -2.40 -9.43
C LEU A 72 -9.22 -1.44 -9.11
N PRO A 73 -8.84 -0.52 -10.02
CA PRO A 73 -7.75 0.43 -9.82
C PRO A 73 -8.11 1.56 -8.82
N ASN A 74 -8.83 1.22 -7.75
CA ASN A 74 -9.09 2.02 -6.56
C ASN A 74 -8.03 1.65 -5.52
N PHE A 75 -6.92 2.38 -5.50
CA PHE A 75 -5.83 2.11 -4.56
C PHE A 75 -6.16 2.70 -3.19
N VAL A 76 -6.75 1.86 -2.32
CA VAL A 76 -7.20 2.25 -0.97
C VAL A 76 -6.03 2.50 0.00
N MET A 77 -4.90 1.84 -0.21
CA MET A 77 -3.67 2.15 0.54
C MET A 77 -2.66 2.79 -0.40
N ARG A 78 -2.42 4.11 -0.24
CA ARG A 78 -1.41 4.87 -0.99
C ARG A 78 -0.49 5.65 -0.05
N GLY A 79 0.75 5.86 -0.46
CA GLY A 79 1.71 6.64 0.29
C GLY A 79 3.15 6.42 -0.16
N PHE A 80 3.98 7.44 -0.01
CA PHE A 80 5.39 7.33 -0.26
C PHE A 80 6.09 6.44 0.78
N ARG A 81 7.24 5.87 0.39
CA ARG A 81 7.97 4.86 1.18
C ARG A 81 9.28 5.32 1.79
N HIS A 82 9.75 6.53 1.48
CA HIS A 82 10.96 7.10 2.07
C HIS A 82 10.88 7.16 3.61
N ARG A 83 9.71 7.57 4.14
CA ARG A 83 9.43 7.60 5.59
C ARG A 83 9.32 6.23 6.27
N CYS A 84 9.22 5.14 5.52
CA CYS A 84 8.99 3.79 6.04
C CYS A 84 10.30 3.06 6.40
N VAL A 85 11.44 3.75 6.31
CA VAL A 85 12.74 3.20 6.68
C VAL A 85 13.16 3.83 8.01
N ILE A 86 13.29 3.01 9.05
CA ILE A 86 13.65 3.45 10.39
C ILE A 86 14.99 2.88 10.84
N THR A 87 15.66 3.59 11.74
CA THR A 87 16.93 3.24 12.38
C THR A 87 16.94 3.75 13.81
N THR A 88 18.00 3.50 14.57
CA THR A 88 18.16 4.03 15.93
C THR A 88 18.40 5.55 15.90
N ALA A 89 18.05 6.25 16.97
CA ALA A 89 18.18 7.70 17.06
C ALA A 89 19.64 8.18 16.91
N ASP A 90 20.58 7.41 17.45
CA ASP A 90 22.03 7.64 17.45
C ASP A 90 22.75 7.20 16.16
N SER A 91 22.08 6.41 15.30
CA SER A 91 22.63 5.97 14.02
C SER A 91 23.13 7.15 13.18
N ALA A 92 24.21 6.95 12.42
CA ALA A 92 24.75 7.94 11.48
C ALA A 92 24.03 7.98 10.13
N LEU A 93 23.14 7.01 9.83
CA LEU A 93 22.43 6.93 8.55
C LEU A 93 21.43 8.08 8.38
N ARG A 94 21.48 8.79 7.25
CA ARG A 94 20.62 9.95 6.93
C ARG A 94 19.93 9.85 5.56
N SER A 95 20.34 8.92 4.71
CA SER A 95 19.81 8.76 3.35
C SER A 95 19.64 7.29 2.95
N LEU A 96 18.85 7.04 1.91
CA LEU A 96 18.65 5.69 1.39
C LEU A 96 19.92 5.14 0.70
N ALA A 97 20.73 5.98 0.05
CA ALA A 97 21.98 5.57 -0.58
C ALA A 97 22.99 4.95 0.41
N GLU A 98 22.99 5.41 1.66
CA GLU A 98 23.87 4.89 2.72
C GLU A 98 23.49 3.49 3.22
N LEU A 99 22.39 2.92 2.72
CA LEU A 99 21.98 1.55 3.03
C LEU A 99 22.73 0.48 2.22
N ALA A 100 23.59 0.88 1.28
CA ALA A 100 24.55 -0.02 0.67
C ALA A 100 25.42 -0.72 1.73
N GLY A 101 25.52 -2.04 1.62
CA GLY A 101 26.24 -2.93 2.52
C GLY A 101 25.57 -3.19 3.87
N LYS A 102 24.39 -2.63 4.14
CA LYS A 102 23.73 -2.71 5.45
C LYS A 102 22.87 -3.95 5.63
N ARG A 103 22.55 -4.26 6.89
CA ARG A 103 21.62 -5.29 7.34
C ARG A 103 20.24 -4.67 7.52
N ILE A 104 19.28 -5.06 6.70
CA ILE A 104 17.98 -4.42 6.59
C ILE A 104 16.87 -5.42 6.93
N GLY A 105 16.06 -5.08 7.92
CA GLY A 105 14.85 -5.83 8.26
C GLY A 105 13.68 -5.48 7.34
N VAL A 106 12.86 -6.46 6.96
CA VAL A 106 11.60 -6.26 6.22
C VAL A 106 10.46 -7.07 6.83
N THR A 107 9.27 -6.47 6.90
CA THR A 107 8.08 -7.13 7.49
C THR A 107 7.41 -8.16 6.58
N GLY A 108 7.92 -8.33 5.35
CA GLY A 108 7.44 -9.25 4.33
C GLY A 108 8.16 -9.00 3.02
N TRP A 109 8.76 -10.02 2.42
CA TRP A 109 9.64 -9.84 1.26
C TRP A 109 8.90 -9.23 0.07
N ARG A 110 7.83 -9.88 -0.39
CA ARG A 110 7.05 -9.48 -1.56
C ARG A 110 5.87 -8.55 -1.26
N ASP A 111 5.77 -7.98 -0.07
CA ASP A 111 4.67 -7.03 0.21
C ASP A 111 4.78 -5.79 -0.67
N SER A 112 3.65 -5.25 -1.14
CA SER A 112 3.66 -4.07 -2.03
C SER A 112 4.38 -2.88 -1.41
N GLY A 113 4.23 -2.69 -0.10
CA GLY A 113 4.95 -1.65 0.65
C GLY A 113 6.47 -1.81 0.54
N ASN A 114 7.00 -2.99 0.87
CA ASN A 114 8.44 -3.24 0.84
C ASN A 114 9.00 -3.27 -0.59
N THR A 115 8.19 -3.67 -1.58
CA THR A 115 8.54 -3.57 -3.00
C THR A 115 8.73 -2.12 -3.41
N TRP A 116 7.81 -1.22 -3.04
CA TRP A 116 7.98 0.22 -3.28
C TRP A 116 9.09 0.85 -2.44
N THR A 117 9.35 0.40 -1.21
CA THR A 117 10.48 0.88 -0.40
C THR A 117 11.81 0.51 -1.08
N ARG A 118 11.94 -0.71 -1.60
CA ARG A 118 13.11 -1.11 -2.40
C ARG A 118 13.17 -0.39 -3.75
N ALA A 119 12.04 -0.03 -4.36
CA ALA A 119 12.04 0.80 -5.56
C ALA A 119 12.62 2.20 -5.27
N ALA A 120 12.21 2.85 -4.16
CA ALA A 120 12.81 4.11 -3.72
C ALA A 120 14.32 3.96 -3.44
N LEU A 121 14.72 2.84 -2.85
CA LEU A 121 16.13 2.50 -2.61
C LEU A 121 16.94 2.34 -3.91
N ARG A 122 16.38 1.64 -4.91
CA ARG A 122 17.01 1.43 -6.22
C ARG A 122 17.25 2.73 -6.97
N ARG A 123 16.35 3.71 -6.83
CA ARG A 123 16.53 5.07 -7.42
C ARG A 123 17.75 5.80 -6.84
N GLU A 124 18.15 5.43 -5.63
CA GLU A 124 19.32 5.96 -4.93
C GLU A 124 20.57 5.08 -5.13
N GLY A 125 20.52 4.16 -6.10
CA GLY A 125 21.65 3.31 -6.50
C GLY A 125 21.87 2.06 -5.65
N VAL A 126 20.92 1.70 -4.78
CA VAL A 126 21.03 0.53 -3.90
C VAL A 126 20.01 -0.54 -4.31
N GLY A 127 20.49 -1.61 -4.92
CA GLY A 127 19.71 -2.77 -5.35
C GLY A 127 19.60 -3.87 -4.30
N VAL A 128 18.93 -4.96 -4.68
CA VAL A 128 18.77 -6.15 -3.81
C VAL A 128 20.12 -6.77 -3.46
N GLU A 129 21.06 -6.79 -4.40
CA GLU A 129 22.40 -7.37 -4.18
C GLU A 129 23.32 -6.51 -3.32
N ASP A 130 22.96 -5.24 -3.10
CA ASP A 130 23.80 -4.29 -2.40
C ASP A 130 23.57 -4.30 -0.89
N ALA A 131 22.60 -5.05 -0.38
CA ALA A 131 22.29 -5.14 1.06
C ALA A 131 22.09 -6.58 1.53
N ARG A 132 22.04 -6.79 2.85
CA ARG A 132 21.66 -8.06 3.48
C ARG A 132 20.27 -7.92 4.08
N TRP A 133 19.37 -8.81 3.73
CA TRP A 133 17.94 -8.69 4.02
C TRP A 133 17.50 -9.74 5.04
N TYR A 134 16.73 -9.31 6.03
CA TYR A 134 16.19 -10.17 7.07
C TYR A 134 14.67 -10.00 7.14
N ALA A 135 13.92 -11.03 6.78
CA ALA A 135 12.47 -11.02 6.84
C ALA A 135 11.98 -11.56 8.19
N GLY A 136 11.17 -10.79 8.92
CA GLY A 136 10.77 -11.17 10.28
C GLY A 136 9.61 -10.38 10.84
N ARG A 137 9.12 -10.80 12.01
CA ARG A 137 8.11 -10.05 12.77
C ARG A 137 8.69 -8.73 13.25
N LEU A 138 7.88 -7.67 13.22
CA LEU A 138 8.35 -6.34 13.64
C LEU A 138 8.58 -6.27 15.16
N THR A 139 7.57 -6.68 15.92
CA THR A 139 7.55 -6.71 17.40
C THR A 139 7.07 -8.07 17.89
N GLU A 140 7.14 -8.34 19.20
CA GLU A 140 6.61 -9.57 19.80
C GLU A 140 5.10 -9.78 19.57
N ALA A 141 4.33 -8.67 19.50
CA ALA A 141 2.89 -8.70 19.26
C ALA A 141 2.53 -9.18 17.83
N HIS A 142 3.49 -9.17 16.90
CA HIS A 142 3.27 -9.66 15.55
C HIS A 142 3.49 -11.17 15.48
N PRO A 143 2.64 -11.92 14.75
CA PRO A 143 2.73 -13.37 14.70
C PRO A 143 4.01 -13.83 14.00
N VAL A 144 4.49 -15.01 14.41
CA VAL A 144 5.52 -15.78 13.69
C VAL A 144 4.85 -16.42 12.48
N VAL A 145 5.27 -16.00 11.29
CA VAL A 145 4.82 -16.52 10.00
C VAL A 145 5.98 -16.42 9.01
N ASP A 146 5.96 -17.25 7.96
CA ASP A 146 6.92 -17.13 6.87
C ASP A 146 6.72 -15.80 6.14
N ARG A 147 7.72 -14.92 6.25
CA ARG A 147 7.78 -13.61 5.59
C ARG A 147 8.72 -13.58 4.40
N LEU A 148 9.48 -14.66 4.19
CA LEU A 148 10.25 -14.86 2.96
C LEU A 148 9.35 -15.30 1.84
N ASP A 149 8.35 -16.13 2.12
CA ASP A 149 7.31 -16.56 1.18
C ASP A 149 7.91 -17.17 -0.10
N GLY A 150 8.91 -18.04 0.08
CA GLY A 150 9.65 -18.70 -1.00
C GLY A 150 10.81 -17.92 -1.62
N PHE A 151 11.04 -16.67 -1.23
CA PHE A 151 12.10 -15.81 -1.82
C PHE A 151 13.44 -15.83 -1.05
N GLY A 152 13.63 -16.80 -0.17
CA GLY A 152 14.87 -16.94 0.61
C GLY A 152 16.09 -17.19 -0.28
N ARG A 153 17.19 -16.50 0.03
CA ARG A 153 18.50 -16.63 -0.64
C ARG A 153 19.60 -16.68 0.42
N PRO A 154 20.23 -17.84 0.67
CA PRO A 154 21.25 -17.98 1.73
C PRO A 154 22.33 -16.91 1.67
N GLY A 155 22.64 -16.29 2.80
CA GLY A 155 23.62 -15.21 2.92
C GLY A 155 23.20 -13.85 2.32
N ARG A 156 21.97 -13.73 1.78
CA ARG A 156 21.48 -12.50 1.16
C ARG A 156 20.08 -12.09 1.62
N ILE A 157 19.12 -13.00 1.54
CA ILE A 157 17.72 -12.80 1.96
C ILE A 157 17.37 -13.95 2.89
N GLU A 158 17.34 -13.67 4.19
CA GLU A 158 17.22 -14.70 5.21
C GLU A 158 16.07 -14.36 6.16
N ALA A 159 15.62 -15.34 6.92
CA ALA A 159 14.69 -15.08 8.02
C ALA A 159 15.44 -14.30 9.12
N ALA A 160 14.72 -13.47 9.87
CA ALA A 160 15.28 -12.84 11.05
C ALA A 160 15.80 -13.92 12.03
N PRO A 161 17.02 -13.77 12.57
CA PRO A 161 17.68 -14.82 13.35
C PRO A 161 16.87 -15.18 14.59
N GLY A 162 16.60 -16.48 14.78
CA GLY A 162 15.87 -17.01 15.94
C GLY A 162 14.45 -16.45 16.09
N GLU A 163 13.83 -15.99 15.00
CA GLU A 163 12.50 -15.36 14.99
C GLU A 163 12.38 -14.14 15.93
N ARG A 164 13.53 -13.55 16.27
CA ARG A 164 13.59 -12.38 17.13
C ARG A 164 12.90 -11.19 16.47
N PRO A 165 12.19 -10.35 17.25
CA PRO A 165 11.60 -9.13 16.73
C PRO A 165 12.64 -8.20 16.11
N MET A 166 12.33 -7.67 14.93
CA MET A 166 13.26 -6.78 14.23
C MET A 166 13.56 -5.50 15.00
N MET A 167 12.63 -5.01 15.82
CA MET A 167 12.89 -3.82 16.65
C MET A 167 13.91 -4.06 17.77
N GLU A 168 13.96 -5.26 18.34
CA GLU A 168 15.02 -5.64 19.29
C GLU A 168 16.36 -5.74 18.57
N LEU A 169 16.39 -6.44 17.43
CA LEU A 169 17.59 -6.56 16.62
C LEU A 169 18.12 -5.19 16.16
N LEU A 170 17.23 -4.24 15.87
CA LEU A 170 17.62 -2.87 15.53
C LEU A 170 18.22 -2.15 16.74
N ALA A 171 17.58 -2.22 17.92
CA ALA A 171 18.05 -1.57 19.14
C ALA A 171 19.42 -2.10 19.60
N GLU A 172 19.68 -3.39 19.40
CA GLU A 172 20.94 -4.06 19.77
C GLU A 172 22.04 -3.93 18.69
N GLY A 173 21.75 -3.31 17.54
CA GLY A 173 22.69 -3.19 16.43
C GLY A 173 22.90 -4.47 15.62
N GLY A 174 21.99 -5.44 15.75
CA GLY A 174 21.88 -6.62 14.87
C GLY A 174 21.35 -6.29 13.47
N LEU A 175 20.50 -5.26 13.36
CA LEU A 175 20.06 -4.64 12.11
C LEU A 175 20.48 -3.17 12.09
N ASP A 176 20.74 -2.62 10.91
CA ASP A 176 21.11 -1.21 10.73
C ASP A 176 19.87 -0.34 10.40
N ALA A 177 18.87 -0.95 9.74
CA ALA A 177 17.59 -0.32 9.43
C ALA A 177 16.47 -1.36 9.34
N VAL A 178 15.23 -0.91 9.49
CA VAL A 178 14.02 -1.73 9.31
C VAL A 178 13.05 -1.01 8.38
N PHE A 179 12.49 -1.76 7.43
CA PHE A 179 11.41 -1.29 6.57
C PHE A 179 10.08 -1.67 7.22
N THR A 180 9.33 -0.66 7.64
CA THR A 180 7.98 -0.85 8.18
C THR A 180 7.02 0.24 7.69
N PRO A 181 5.86 -0.14 7.12
CA PRO A 181 4.85 0.82 6.70
C PRO A 181 4.05 1.40 7.88
N PHE A 182 4.01 0.69 9.01
CA PHE A 182 3.28 1.08 10.22
C PHE A 182 4.29 1.14 11.37
N MET A 183 4.42 2.32 11.97
CA MET A 183 5.37 2.51 13.06
C MET A 183 4.95 1.65 14.26
N PRO A 184 5.90 0.98 14.95
CA PRO A 184 5.58 0.16 16.10
C PRO A 184 5.10 1.03 17.27
N ASP A 185 4.42 0.39 18.23
CA ASP A 185 4.03 1.03 19.47
C ASP A 185 5.23 1.72 20.14
N GLY A 186 5.00 2.91 20.69
CA GLY A 186 6.04 3.72 21.32
C GLY A 186 6.94 4.51 20.36
N PHE A 187 6.87 4.32 19.03
CA PHE A 187 7.72 5.05 18.08
C PHE A 187 7.61 6.59 18.19
N PHE A 188 6.40 7.10 18.46
CA PHE A 188 6.15 8.54 18.59
C PHE A 188 6.41 9.08 20.00
N ALA A 189 6.86 8.25 20.94
CA ALA A 189 7.32 8.72 22.24
C ALA A 189 8.59 9.56 22.09
N ARG A 190 8.77 10.55 22.97
CA ARG A 190 9.94 11.46 22.93
C ARG A 190 11.28 10.70 23.04
N ASP A 191 11.26 9.57 23.72
CA ASP A 191 12.39 8.71 24.06
C ASP A 191 12.29 7.34 23.36
N SER A 192 11.61 7.26 22.21
CA SER A 192 11.44 6.00 21.48
C SER A 192 12.74 5.31 21.09
N GLY A 193 13.85 6.05 21.02
CA GLY A 193 15.15 5.54 20.60
C GLY A 193 15.24 5.27 19.09
N PHE A 194 14.19 5.57 18.32
CA PHE A 194 14.12 5.31 16.88
C PHE A 194 13.74 6.58 16.11
N ARG A 195 14.11 6.60 14.84
CA ARG A 195 13.72 7.65 13.89
C ARG A 195 13.72 7.10 12.47
N GLN A 196 13.13 7.85 11.54
CA GLN A 196 13.32 7.60 10.12
C GLN A 196 14.79 7.79 9.71
N VAL A 197 15.28 6.96 8.78
CA VAL A 197 16.59 7.12 8.15
C VAL A 197 16.63 8.43 7.37
N VAL A 198 15.65 8.65 6.49
CA VAL A 198 15.50 9.89 5.73
C VAL A 198 14.91 10.97 6.64
N THR A 199 15.74 11.90 7.11
CA THR A 199 15.33 12.91 8.09
C THR A 199 14.38 13.95 7.51
N ASP A 200 14.60 14.37 6.26
CA ASP A 200 13.67 15.21 5.51
C ASP A 200 12.96 14.37 4.44
N PHE A 201 12.13 13.44 4.90
CA PHE A 201 11.37 12.58 3.98
C PHE A 201 10.39 13.40 3.14
N ARG A 202 9.86 14.54 3.61
CA ARG A 202 8.93 15.35 2.81
C ARG A 202 9.60 15.91 1.56
N HIS A 203 10.82 16.42 1.68
CA HIS A 203 11.58 16.88 0.52
C HIS A 203 11.89 15.71 -0.44
N ALA A 204 12.34 14.56 0.08
CA ALA A 204 12.60 13.39 -0.75
C ALA A 204 11.34 12.89 -1.49
N GLU A 205 10.19 12.93 -0.82
CA GLU A 205 8.90 12.47 -1.34
C GLU A 205 8.31 13.42 -2.39
N THR A 206 8.46 14.73 -2.20
CA THR A 206 8.04 15.73 -3.21
C THR A 206 8.92 15.70 -4.44
N ARG A 207 10.24 15.50 -4.29
CA ARG A 207 11.15 15.23 -5.41
C ARG A 207 10.75 13.97 -6.15
N TYR A 208 10.49 12.87 -5.44
CA TYR A 208 10.01 11.63 -6.03
C TYR A 208 8.72 11.84 -6.83
N PHE A 209 7.75 12.57 -6.27
CA PHE A 209 6.50 12.89 -6.97
C PHE A 209 6.75 13.72 -8.25
N ALA A 210 7.66 14.70 -8.22
CA ALA A 210 8.00 15.48 -9.39
C ALA A 210 8.63 14.64 -10.52
N GLU A 211 9.32 13.54 -10.16
CA GLU A 211 9.95 12.63 -11.12
C GLU A 211 8.97 11.60 -11.71
N VAL A 212 8.05 11.06 -10.91
CA VAL A 212 7.18 9.95 -11.34
C VAL A 212 5.73 10.34 -11.58
N GLY A 213 5.28 11.47 -11.05
CA GLY A 213 3.93 12.01 -11.23
C GLY A 213 2.82 11.32 -10.44
N TYR A 214 3.16 10.41 -9.50
CA TYR A 214 2.18 9.67 -8.71
C TYR A 214 2.62 9.46 -7.26
N VAL A 215 1.63 9.21 -6.39
CA VAL A 215 1.86 8.68 -5.04
C VAL A 215 1.68 7.16 -5.08
N PRO A 216 2.66 6.35 -4.64
CA PRO A 216 2.62 4.90 -4.79
C PRO A 216 1.36 4.27 -4.17
N GLY A 217 0.74 3.35 -4.91
CA GLY A 217 -0.41 2.56 -4.50
C GLY A 217 0.00 1.14 -4.15
N MET A 218 -0.51 0.64 -3.02
CA MET A 218 -0.05 -0.61 -2.42
C MET A 218 -1.15 -1.65 -2.29
N HIS A 219 -2.33 -1.24 -1.86
CA HIS A 219 -3.51 -2.09 -1.81
C HIS A 219 -4.60 -1.48 -2.68
N LEU A 220 -5.37 -2.35 -3.32
CA LEU A 220 -6.46 -2.00 -4.22
C LEU A 220 -7.72 -2.78 -3.85
N LEU A 221 -8.87 -2.42 -4.42
CA LEU A 221 -10.10 -3.19 -4.24
C LEU A 221 -10.14 -4.36 -5.21
N GLY A 222 -10.38 -5.57 -4.71
CA GLY A 222 -10.71 -6.75 -5.50
C GLY A 222 -12.19 -7.06 -5.37
N VAL A 223 -12.80 -7.55 -6.45
CA VAL A 223 -14.16 -8.09 -6.49
C VAL A 223 -14.11 -9.50 -7.05
N LYS A 224 -14.92 -10.42 -6.53
CA LYS A 224 -15.04 -11.75 -7.13
C LYS A 224 -15.52 -11.65 -8.57
N ALA A 225 -14.91 -12.43 -9.47
CA ALA A 225 -15.26 -12.39 -10.88
C ALA A 225 -16.73 -12.76 -11.15
N GLU A 226 -17.30 -13.69 -10.36
CA GLU A 226 -18.71 -14.08 -10.46
C GLU A 226 -19.67 -12.91 -10.19
N MET A 227 -19.36 -12.05 -9.24
CA MET A 227 -20.16 -10.85 -8.94
C MET A 227 -20.17 -9.88 -10.12
N LEU A 228 -19.04 -9.71 -10.81
CA LEU A 228 -18.96 -8.85 -11.98
C LEU A 228 -19.54 -9.51 -13.24
N ALA A 229 -19.53 -10.84 -13.32
CA ALA A 229 -20.18 -11.56 -14.41
C ALA A 229 -21.71 -11.41 -14.33
N GLU A 230 -22.29 -11.48 -13.13
CA GLU A 230 -23.73 -11.31 -12.91
C GLU A 230 -24.15 -9.83 -12.91
N HIS A 231 -23.29 -8.95 -12.38
CA HIS A 231 -23.58 -7.53 -12.20
C HIS A 231 -22.39 -6.64 -12.60
N PRO A 232 -22.09 -6.48 -13.91
CA PRO A 232 -20.90 -5.74 -14.37
C PRO A 232 -20.82 -4.29 -13.87
N TRP A 233 -21.97 -3.66 -13.63
CA TRP A 233 -22.08 -2.28 -13.14
C TRP A 233 -21.57 -2.08 -11.71
N ILE A 234 -21.34 -3.15 -10.93
CA ILE A 234 -20.82 -3.06 -9.56
C ILE A 234 -19.43 -2.42 -9.55
N ALA A 235 -18.62 -2.62 -10.58
CA ALA A 235 -17.28 -2.05 -10.66
C ALA A 235 -17.32 -0.51 -10.62
N ASP A 236 -18.12 0.11 -11.49
CA ASP A 236 -18.31 1.56 -11.57
C ASP A 236 -18.93 2.08 -10.27
N GLU A 237 -20.04 1.46 -9.84
CA GLU A 237 -20.79 1.89 -8.66
C GLU A 237 -19.93 1.85 -7.39
N LEU A 238 -19.13 0.79 -7.20
CA LEU A 238 -18.22 0.67 -6.07
C LEU A 238 -17.09 1.70 -6.13
N SER A 239 -16.57 1.98 -7.34
CA SER A 239 -15.53 2.98 -7.53
C SER A 239 -16.04 4.38 -7.17
N GLU A 240 -17.22 4.73 -7.66
CA GLU A 240 -17.87 6.03 -7.43
C GLU A 240 -18.18 6.28 -5.96
N ILE A 241 -18.78 5.31 -5.26
CA ILE A 241 -19.13 5.49 -3.83
C ILE A 241 -17.90 5.56 -2.92
N VAL A 242 -16.79 4.89 -3.29
CA VAL A 242 -15.52 4.98 -2.55
C VAL A 242 -14.88 6.35 -2.74
N ASP A 243 -14.84 6.86 -3.98
CA ASP A 243 -14.34 8.21 -4.27
C ASP A 243 -15.20 9.28 -3.58
N GLU A 244 -16.52 9.10 -3.58
CA GLU A 244 -17.45 10.01 -2.87
C GLU A 244 -17.25 9.96 -1.35
N SER A 245 -17.02 8.78 -0.78
CA SER A 245 -16.67 8.63 0.64
C SER A 245 -15.40 9.42 0.98
N GLN A 246 -14.37 9.30 0.15
CA GLN A 246 -13.13 10.03 0.34
C GLN A 246 -13.32 11.54 0.22
N ARG A 247 -14.14 12.00 -0.73
CA ARG A 247 -14.48 13.42 -0.90
C ARG A 247 -15.21 13.98 0.33
N VAL A 248 -16.23 13.27 0.82
CA VAL A 248 -17.00 13.65 2.02
C VAL A 248 -16.10 13.66 3.25
N TRP A 249 -15.27 12.63 3.43
CA TRP A 249 -14.31 12.56 4.53
C TRP A 249 -13.32 13.73 4.50
N LEU A 250 -12.72 14.03 3.34
CA LEU A 250 -11.73 15.10 3.22
C LEU A 250 -12.34 16.48 3.51
N ALA A 251 -13.56 16.72 3.04
CA ALA A 251 -14.31 17.95 3.36
C ALA A 251 -14.54 18.07 4.87
N LYS A 252 -14.96 16.98 5.54
CA LYS A 252 -15.11 16.94 7.00
C LYS A 252 -13.77 17.15 7.72
N ARG A 253 -12.68 16.54 7.24
CA ARG A 253 -11.34 16.65 7.84
C ARG A 253 -10.77 18.06 7.77
N ARG A 254 -11.02 18.78 6.67
CA ARG A 254 -10.67 20.20 6.53
C ARG A 254 -11.50 21.11 7.43
N LYS A 255 -12.77 20.76 7.67
CA LYS A 255 -13.68 21.53 8.55
C LYS A 255 -13.42 21.28 10.03
N TYR A 256 -13.18 20.03 10.42
CA TYR A 256 -13.01 19.57 11.80
C TYR A 256 -11.56 19.13 12.03
N ALA A 257 -10.65 20.08 11.89
CA ALA A 257 -9.21 19.84 11.96
C ALA A 257 -8.67 19.74 13.40
N ASP A 258 -9.43 20.12 14.44
CA ASP A 258 -8.95 20.14 15.84
C ASP A 258 -8.81 18.74 16.49
N THR A 259 -8.43 17.73 15.71
CA THR A 259 -8.12 16.36 16.17
C THR A 259 -6.65 16.17 16.54
N THR A 260 -5.75 16.99 15.99
CA THR A 260 -4.36 17.14 16.43
C THR A 260 -3.92 18.60 16.27
N PRO A 261 -2.98 19.11 17.08
CA PRO A 261 -2.63 20.54 17.07
C PRO A 261 -2.11 21.09 15.73
N TRP A 262 -1.59 20.22 14.84
CA TRP A 262 -0.86 20.64 13.62
C TRP A 262 -1.42 20.07 12.32
N ILE A 263 -2.59 19.41 12.32
CA ILE A 263 -3.12 18.82 11.08
C ILE A 263 -3.48 19.88 10.01
N LEU A 264 -3.81 21.12 10.40
CA LEU A 264 -4.05 22.19 9.43
C LEU A 264 -2.80 22.51 8.61
N ASP A 265 -1.63 22.51 9.24
CA ASP A 265 -0.35 22.69 8.54
C ASP A 265 -0.13 21.53 7.57
N GLU A 266 -0.38 20.29 7.98
CA GLU A 266 -0.25 19.13 7.09
C GLU A 266 -1.21 19.20 5.89
N LEU A 267 -2.49 19.51 6.11
CA LEU A 267 -3.48 19.67 5.04
C LEU A 267 -3.08 20.78 4.05
N ALA A 268 -2.59 21.92 4.56
CA ALA A 268 -2.14 23.03 3.75
C ALA A 268 -0.90 22.66 2.92
N ARG A 269 0.06 21.94 3.50
CA ARG A 269 1.25 21.49 2.76
C ARG A 269 0.91 20.45 1.71
N VAL A 270 0.04 19.48 2.00
CA VAL A 270 -0.42 18.51 0.97
C VAL A 270 -1.05 19.24 -0.21
N SER A 271 -1.91 20.23 0.04
CA SER A 271 -2.55 21.01 -1.03
C SER A 271 -1.58 21.88 -1.83
N ARG A 272 -0.41 22.22 -1.27
CA ARG A 272 0.64 22.99 -1.94
C ARG A 272 1.53 22.08 -2.78
N ASP A 273 1.89 20.93 -2.23
CA ASP A 273 2.93 20.06 -2.78
C ASP A 273 2.37 19.05 -3.79
N LEU A 274 1.08 18.72 -3.72
CA LEU A 274 0.44 17.72 -4.57
C LEU A 274 -0.80 18.29 -5.29
N PRO A 275 -1.10 17.85 -6.53
CA PRO A 275 -2.31 18.25 -7.23
C PRO A 275 -3.55 17.71 -6.52
N ALA A 276 -4.69 18.40 -6.61
CA ALA A 276 -5.92 18.04 -5.90
C ALA A 276 -6.44 16.62 -6.20
N ASN A 277 -6.04 16.03 -7.33
CA ASN A 277 -6.43 14.72 -7.80
C ASN A 277 -5.33 13.65 -7.64
N TRP A 278 -4.30 13.89 -6.82
CA TRP A 278 -3.17 12.95 -6.64
C TRP A 278 -3.60 11.52 -6.27
N ASN A 279 -4.77 11.36 -5.64
CA ASN A 279 -5.37 10.12 -5.15
C ASN A 279 -6.52 9.58 -6.03
N ARG A 280 -6.70 10.11 -7.25
CA ARG A 280 -7.79 9.70 -8.14
C ARG A 280 -7.76 8.19 -8.44
N SER A 281 -8.93 7.55 -8.36
CA SER A 281 -9.16 6.17 -8.76
C SER A 281 -9.23 6.01 -10.28
N GLY A 282 -9.15 4.77 -10.76
CA GLY A 282 -9.29 4.46 -12.20
C GLY A 282 -7.98 4.06 -12.87
N LEU A 283 -8.07 3.34 -13.97
CA LEU A 283 -6.91 2.78 -14.67
C LEU A 283 -6.11 3.88 -15.35
N SER A 284 -6.78 4.74 -16.14
CA SER A 284 -6.14 5.88 -16.81
C SER A 284 -5.30 6.75 -15.86
N ALA A 285 -5.82 7.06 -14.66
CA ALA A 285 -5.11 7.90 -13.69
C ALA A 285 -3.90 7.21 -13.04
N ASN A 286 -3.89 5.88 -13.01
CA ASN A 286 -2.87 5.09 -12.30
C ASN A 286 -1.98 4.26 -13.24
N ALA A 287 -2.18 4.32 -14.56
CA ALA A 287 -1.46 3.51 -15.54
C ALA A 287 0.08 3.63 -15.43
N PRO A 288 0.68 4.83 -15.27
CA PRO A 288 2.13 4.95 -15.06
C PRO A 288 2.60 4.23 -13.80
N MET A 289 1.89 4.44 -12.68
CA MET A 289 2.21 3.78 -11.40
C MET A 289 2.09 2.25 -11.47
N ILE A 290 1.08 1.75 -12.18
CA ILE A 290 0.85 0.31 -12.39
C ILE A 290 1.99 -0.30 -13.22
N ALA A 291 2.38 0.38 -14.30
CA ALA A 291 3.49 -0.05 -15.15
C ALA A 291 4.82 -0.07 -14.38
N ASP A 292 5.11 0.99 -13.62
CA ASP A 292 6.32 1.08 -12.81
C ASP A 292 6.34 0.03 -11.71
N PHE A 293 5.20 -0.26 -11.07
CA PHE A 293 5.13 -1.34 -10.08
C PHE A 293 5.39 -2.71 -10.71
N ALA A 294 4.85 -2.99 -11.90
CA ALA A 294 5.10 -4.23 -12.62
C ALA A 294 6.59 -4.37 -13.00
N ALA A 295 7.23 -3.27 -13.40
CA ALA A 295 8.67 -3.22 -13.65
C ALA A 295 9.47 -3.53 -12.39
N GLU A 296 9.09 -2.97 -11.25
CA GLU A 296 9.75 -3.22 -9.96
C GLU A 296 9.55 -4.65 -9.45
N LEU A 297 8.36 -5.23 -9.63
CA LEU A 297 8.13 -6.65 -9.30
C LEU A 297 9.08 -7.56 -10.08
N HIS A 298 9.25 -7.31 -11.38
CA HIS A 298 10.18 -8.08 -12.21
C HIS A 298 11.65 -7.79 -11.85
N ALA A 299 12.03 -6.52 -11.73
CA ALA A 299 13.42 -6.12 -11.48
C ALA A 299 13.94 -6.53 -10.09
N GLN A 300 13.05 -6.77 -9.14
CA GLN A 300 13.36 -7.28 -7.80
C GLN A 300 13.24 -8.81 -7.69
N GLY A 301 12.94 -9.51 -8.79
CA GLY A 301 12.81 -10.96 -8.84
C GLY A 301 11.57 -11.52 -8.12
N ILE A 302 10.53 -10.69 -7.92
CA ILE A 302 9.26 -11.13 -7.34
C ILE A 302 8.42 -11.84 -8.41
N LEU A 303 8.35 -11.28 -9.61
CA LEU A 303 7.76 -11.93 -10.78
C LEU A 303 8.83 -12.36 -11.77
N PRO A 304 8.69 -13.52 -12.42
CA PRO A 304 9.71 -14.03 -13.35
C PRO A 304 9.69 -13.33 -14.72
N ARG A 305 8.66 -12.52 -15.00
CA ARG A 305 8.56 -11.68 -16.19
C ARG A 305 7.80 -10.39 -15.88
N LEU A 306 7.99 -9.39 -16.75
CA LEU A 306 7.20 -8.17 -16.75
C LEU A 306 5.75 -8.46 -17.17
N LEU A 307 4.78 -8.02 -16.37
CA LEU A 307 3.36 -7.97 -16.73
C LEU A 307 3.02 -6.60 -17.31
N SER A 308 2.18 -6.56 -18.33
CA SER A 308 1.60 -5.34 -18.86
C SER A 308 0.44 -4.84 -17.99
N VAL A 309 0.11 -3.55 -18.12
CA VAL A 309 -1.06 -2.93 -17.49
C VAL A 309 -2.35 -3.68 -17.87
N ALA A 310 -2.48 -4.13 -19.13
CA ALA A 310 -3.66 -4.85 -19.62
C ALA A 310 -3.78 -6.27 -19.06
N GLU A 311 -2.65 -6.97 -18.81
CA GLU A 311 -2.67 -8.28 -18.14
C GLU A 311 -3.11 -8.15 -16.67
N LEU A 312 -2.67 -7.07 -16.01
CA LEU A 312 -3.05 -6.75 -14.64
C LEU A 312 -4.52 -6.31 -14.55
N PHE A 313 -5.00 -5.46 -15.46
CA PHE A 313 -6.35 -4.89 -15.44
C PHE A 313 -7.06 -5.12 -16.79
N PRO A 314 -7.57 -6.35 -17.04
CA PRO A 314 -8.12 -6.74 -18.34
C PRO A 314 -9.43 -6.03 -18.71
N LEU A 315 -10.16 -5.48 -17.73
CA LEU A 315 -11.39 -4.71 -17.98
C LEU A 315 -11.11 -3.28 -18.48
N GLY A 316 -9.86 -2.81 -18.42
CA GLY A 316 -9.50 -1.46 -18.88
C GLY A 316 -10.22 -0.36 -18.11
N ASP A 317 -10.47 0.77 -18.79
CA ASP A 317 -11.38 1.83 -18.32
C ASP A 317 -12.85 1.55 -18.69
N ARG A 318 -13.26 0.31 -19.03
CA ARG A 318 -14.70 -0.03 -19.09
C ARG A 318 -15.38 0.02 -17.70
N MET A 319 -14.71 0.67 -16.75
CA MET A 319 -15.15 1.13 -15.46
C MET A 319 -15.54 2.62 -15.40
N ALA A 320 -15.55 3.29 -16.57
CA ALA A 320 -16.03 4.66 -16.73
C ALA A 320 -17.22 4.64 -17.68
N SER A 321 -18.43 4.73 -17.12
CA SER A 321 -19.60 5.08 -17.91
C SER A 321 -19.36 6.39 -18.68
N PRO A 322 -19.83 6.52 -19.94
CA PRO A 322 -19.63 7.70 -20.76
C PRO A 322 -20.51 8.84 -20.21
N GLY A 323 -19.98 9.65 -19.28
CA GLY A 323 -20.86 10.58 -18.57
C GLY A 323 -20.21 11.66 -17.72
N THR A 324 -19.01 12.15 -18.04
CA THR A 324 -18.61 13.50 -17.60
C THR A 324 -17.56 14.08 -18.54
N GLN A 325 -17.99 14.51 -19.74
CA GLN A 325 -17.28 15.57 -20.43
C GLN A 325 -17.56 16.89 -19.70
N ALA A 326 -16.48 17.64 -19.53
CA ALA A 326 -16.38 18.94 -18.89
C ALA A 326 -17.54 19.91 -19.18
N ALA A 327 -17.97 20.58 -18.11
CA ALA A 327 -18.30 22.00 -18.10
C ALA A 327 -17.47 22.66 -17.00
#